data_AF-A0A512M5B3-F1
#
_entry.id   AF-A0A512M5B3-F1
#
_cell.length_a   1.000
_cell.length_b   1.000
_cell.length_c   1.000
_cell.angle_alpha   90.00
_cell.angle_beta   90.00
_cell.angle_gamma   90.00
#
_symmetry.space_group_name_H-M   'P 1'
#
loop_
_entity.id
_entity.type
_entity.pdbx_description
1 polymer ?
#
loop_
_entity_poly.entity_id
_entity_poly.type
_entity_poly.pdbx_seq_one_letter_code
_entity_poly.pdbx_strand_id
1 'polypeptide(L)'
;MVDLLPSPNLENARDAIRKTLDEPAPFQPLWDLAKKLRDEGMPQSVMNDLFAEFQSRHENDVDETRYNAVLDVLDYVVGWCAGDELYPANK
;
A
#
# COMPACT_ATOMS: atom_id res chain seq x y z
N MET A 1 12.30 -20.67 10.46
CA MET A 1 12.75 -19.71 9.44
C MET A 1 12.00 -20.08 8.18
N VAL A 2 10.95 -19.35 7.85
CA VAL A 2 10.23 -19.56 6.58
C VAL A 2 10.96 -18.69 5.57
N ASP A 3 11.60 -19.32 4.59
CA ASP A 3 12.20 -18.64 3.45
C ASP A 3 11.12 -17.81 2.75
N LEU A 4 11.14 -16.51 2.99
CA LEU A 4 10.45 -15.50 2.19
C LEU A 4 11.20 -15.36 0.87
N LEU A 5 11.18 -16.41 0.05
CA LEU A 5 11.41 -16.20 -1.38
C LEU A 5 10.34 -15.20 -1.81
N PRO A 6 10.73 -14.08 -2.46
CA PRO A 6 9.77 -13.06 -2.78
C PRO A 6 8.75 -13.67 -3.76
N SER A 7 7.49 -13.70 -3.34
CA SER A 7 6.42 -14.16 -4.21
C SER A 7 6.47 -13.31 -5.48
N PRO A 8 6.34 -13.88 -6.69
CA PRO A 8 6.36 -13.09 -7.92
C PRO A 8 5.32 -11.95 -7.90
N ASN A 9 4.23 -12.11 -7.14
CA ASN A 9 3.24 -11.06 -6.91
C ASN A 9 3.77 -9.89 -6.05
N LEU A 10 4.67 -10.16 -5.10
CA LEU A 10 5.25 -9.15 -4.22
C LEU A 10 6.27 -8.25 -4.93
N GLU A 11 7.19 -8.84 -5.71
CA GLU A 11 8.15 -8.01 -6.48
C GLU A 11 7.45 -7.22 -7.58
N ASN A 12 6.45 -7.82 -8.24
CA ASN A 12 5.63 -7.10 -9.20
C ASN A 12 4.88 -5.93 -8.55
N ALA A 13 4.34 -6.10 -7.34
CA ALA A 13 3.70 -5.03 -6.58
C ALA A 13 4.70 -3.94 -6.18
N ARG A 14 5.89 -4.30 -5.69
CA ARG A 14 6.95 -3.35 -5.33
C ARG A 14 7.40 -2.53 -6.53
N ASP A 15 7.62 -3.18 -7.68
CA ASP A 15 8.01 -2.49 -8.92
C ASP A 15 6.89 -1.58 -9.44
N ALA A 16 5.62 -1.99 -9.31
CA ALA A 16 4.48 -1.18 -9.66
C ALA A 16 4.38 0.08 -8.78
N ILE A 17 4.52 -0.06 -7.46
CA ILE A 17 4.53 1.07 -6.51
C ILE A 17 5.67 2.04 -6.86
N ARG A 18 6.88 1.52 -7.07
CA ARG A 18 8.05 2.36 -7.46
C ARG A 18 7.76 3.15 -8.72
N LYS A 19 7.22 2.49 -9.77
CA LYS A 19 6.91 3.16 -11.04
C LYS A 19 5.84 4.22 -10.87
N THR A 20 4.81 3.96 -10.08
CA THR A 20 3.74 4.93 -9.84
C THR A 20 4.22 6.15 -9.06
N LEU A 21 5.15 5.97 -8.11
CA LEU A 21 5.75 7.09 -7.37
C LEU A 21 6.53 8.06 -8.27
N ASP A 22 6.98 7.61 -9.45
CA ASP A 22 7.65 8.48 -10.42
C ASP A 22 6.68 9.33 -11.25
N GLU A 23 5.36 9.11 -11.12
CA GLU A 23 4.35 9.92 -11.81
C GLU A 23 4.18 11.31 -11.15
N PRO A 24 3.83 12.36 -11.93
CA PRO A 24 3.66 13.72 -11.39
C PRO A 24 2.55 13.86 -10.34
N ALA A 25 1.58 12.95 -10.31
CA ALA A 25 0.46 12.94 -9.37
C ALA A 25 0.21 11.50 -8.89
N PRO A 26 1.07 10.98 -8.00
CA PRO A 26 1.15 9.55 -7.71
C PRO A 26 0.00 9.02 -6.85
N PHE A 27 -0.77 9.89 -6.19
CA PHE A 27 -1.82 9.49 -5.26
C PHE A 27 -2.90 8.60 -5.89
N GLN A 28 -3.58 9.08 -6.94
CA GLN A 28 -4.71 8.34 -7.53
C GLN A 28 -4.27 6.98 -8.10
N PRO A 29 -3.16 6.87 -8.86
CA PRO A 29 -2.74 5.56 -9.34
C PRO A 29 -2.18 4.65 -8.23
N LEU A 30 -1.58 5.17 -7.14
CA LEU A 30 -1.21 4.34 -5.99
C LEU A 30 -2.44 3.79 -5.27
N TRP A 31 -3.48 4.61 -5.13
CA TRP A 31 -4.75 4.22 -4.55
C TRP A 31 -5.43 3.10 -5.35
N ASP A 32 -5.46 3.23 -6.67
CA ASP A 32 -6.02 2.21 -7.56
C ASP A 32 -5.19 0.92 -7.57
N LEU A 33 -3.86 1.04 -7.44
CA LEU A 33 -2.98 -0.11 -7.24
C LEU A 33 -3.26 -0.82 -5.92
N ALA A 34 -3.40 -0.10 -4.81
CA ALA A 34 -3.71 -0.68 -3.50
C ALA A 34 -5.06 -1.43 -3.50
N LYS A 35 -6.09 -0.84 -4.14
CA LYS A 35 -7.38 -1.51 -4.38
C LYS A 35 -7.22 -2.80 -5.18
N LYS A 36 -6.47 -2.76 -6.28
CA LYS A 36 -6.24 -3.94 -7.11
C LYS A 36 -5.54 -5.06 -6.35
N LEU A 37 -4.49 -4.74 -5.60
CA LEU A 37 -3.76 -5.72 -4.78
C LEU A 37 -4.67 -6.36 -3.72
N ARG A 38 -5.55 -5.56 -3.11
CA ARG A 38 -6.60 -6.05 -2.22
C ARG A 38 -7.56 -7.00 -2.92
N ASP A 39 -8.10 -6.61 -4.07
CA ASP A 39 -9.06 -7.40 -4.84
C ASP A 39 -8.44 -8.72 -5.34
N GLU A 40 -7.13 -8.74 -5.56
CA GLU A 40 -6.33 -9.94 -5.86
C GLU A 40 -6.01 -10.79 -4.61
N GLY A 41 -6.47 -10.37 -3.43
CA GLY A 41 -6.35 -11.13 -2.18
C GLY A 41 -5.02 -10.93 -1.44
N MET A 42 -4.27 -9.87 -1.73
CA MET A 42 -3.06 -9.56 -0.98
C MET A 42 -3.39 -9.27 0.50
N PRO A 43 -2.71 -9.93 1.46
CA PRO A 43 -2.97 -9.68 2.87
C PRO A 43 -2.63 -8.24 3.27
N GLN A 44 -3.45 -7.65 4.13
CA GLN A 44 -3.25 -6.28 4.64
C GLN A 44 -1.87 -6.09 5.26
N SER A 45 -1.38 -7.05 6.06
CA SER A 45 -0.04 -6.98 6.66
C SER A 45 1.07 -6.86 5.60
N VAL A 46 0.92 -7.58 4.48
CA VAL A 46 1.88 -7.56 3.38
C VAL A 46 1.85 -6.23 2.64
N MET A 47 0.67 -5.63 2.44
CA MET A 47 0.58 -4.27 1.88
C MET A 47 1.12 -3.22 2.83
N ASN A 48 0.83 -3.32 4.14
CA ASN A 48 1.40 -2.41 5.13
C ASN A 48 2.92 -2.44 5.09
N ASP A 49 3.53 -3.64 5.11
CA ASP A 49 4.98 -3.79 5.01
C ASP A 49 5.51 -3.19 3.69
N LEU A 50 4.86 -3.49 2.55
CA LEU A 50 5.20 -2.93 1.24
C LEU A 50 5.20 -1.40 1.22
N PHE A 51 4.11 -0.76 1.63
CA PHE A 51 4.00 0.70 1.57
C PHE A 51 4.90 1.39 2.62
N ALA A 52 5.13 0.76 3.78
CA ALA A 52 6.07 1.26 4.79
C ALA A 52 7.52 1.29 4.27
N GLU A 53 7.93 0.35 3.40
CA GLU A 53 9.24 0.39 2.74
C GLU A 53 9.44 1.70 1.94
N PHE A 54 8.39 2.20 1.28
CA PHE A 54 8.45 3.44 0.51
C PHE A 54 8.32 4.69 1.39
N GLN A 55 7.60 4.61 2.51
CA GLN A 55 7.55 5.67 3.53
C GLN A 55 8.95 6.00 4.05
N SER A 56 9.80 4.98 4.27
CA SER A 56 11.18 5.16 4.75
C SER A 56 12.09 5.96 3.80
N ARG A 57 11.67 6.17 2.54
CA ARG A 57 12.46 6.88 1.50
C ARG A 57 12.17 8.39 1.44
N HIS A 58 11.51 8.92 2.46
CA HIS A 58 11.14 10.33 2.60
C HIS A 58 12.31 11.31 2.35
N GLU A 59 13.54 10.94 2.73
CA GLU A 59 14.71 11.84 2.70
C GLU A 59 15.03 12.44 1.32
N ASN A 60 14.53 11.87 0.22
CA ASN A 60 14.79 12.36 -1.13
C ASN A 60 13.58 13.03 -1.80
N ASP A 61 12.45 13.18 -1.10
CA ASP A 61 11.24 13.82 -1.63
C ASP A 61 11.10 15.25 -1.10
N VAL A 62 11.73 16.21 -1.79
CA VAL A 62 11.79 17.62 -1.37
C VAL A 62 10.41 18.30 -1.38
N ASP A 63 9.50 17.82 -2.22
CA ASP A 63 8.14 18.37 -2.37
C ASP A 63 7.09 17.57 -1.58
N GLU A 64 7.51 16.52 -0.88
CA GLU A 64 6.66 15.61 -0.08
C GLU A 64 5.45 15.00 -0.82
N THR A 65 5.26 15.28 -2.12
CA THR A 65 4.11 14.82 -2.91
C THR A 65 4.03 13.29 -2.95
N ARG A 66 5.18 12.62 -3.09
CA ARG A 66 5.25 11.14 -3.14
C ARG A 66 5.09 10.56 -1.75
N TYR A 67 5.71 11.19 -0.77
CA TYR A 67 5.61 10.81 0.63
C TYR A 67 4.15 10.89 1.14
N ASN A 68 3.47 12.01 0.90
CA ASN A 68 2.07 12.21 1.27
C ASN A 68 1.16 11.19 0.56
N ALA A 69 1.39 10.92 -0.72
CA ALA A 69 0.64 9.90 -1.44
C ALA A 69 0.80 8.49 -0.83
N VAL A 70 1.99 8.13 -0.33
CA VAL A 70 2.22 6.88 0.40
C VAL A 70 1.49 6.87 1.74
N LEU A 71 1.53 7.98 2.50
CA LEU A 71 0.85 8.09 3.78
C LEU A 71 -0.67 7.93 3.65
N ASP A 72 -1.29 8.60 2.67
CA ASP A 72 -2.73 8.53 2.46
C ASP A 72 -3.17 7.11 2.06
N VAL A 73 -2.34 6.39 1.29
CA VAL A 73 -2.63 4.99 0.93
C VAL A 73 -2.40 4.05 2.11
N LEU A 74 -1.42 4.31 2.99
CA LEU A 74 -1.25 3.57 4.24
C LEU A 74 -2.48 3.74 5.15
N ASP A 75 -3.00 4.97 5.29
CA ASP A 75 -4.21 5.23 6.07
C ASP A 75 -5.41 4.46 5.50
N TYR A 76 -5.54 4.42 4.17
CA TYR A 76 -6.53 3.58 3.50
C TYR A 76 -6.37 2.10 3.84
N VAL A 77 -5.17 1.53 3.68
CA VAL A 77 -4.90 0.10 3.96
C VAL A 77 -5.20 -0.24 5.43
N VAL A 78 -4.81 0.63 6.37
CA VAL A 78 -5.09 0.45 7.81
C VAL A 78 -6.59 0.53 8.10
N GLY A 79 -7.30 1.47 7.48
CA GLY A 79 -8.73 1.70 7.66
C GLY A 79 -9.65 0.56 7.20
N TRP A 80 -9.16 -0.41 6.43
CA TRP A 80 -9.97 -1.53 5.93
C TRP A 80 -10.56 -2.44 7.02
N CYS A 81 -9.95 -2.52 8.20
CA CYS A 81 -10.50 -3.31 9.32
C CYS A 81 -11.67 -2.65 10.06
N ALA A 82 -11.93 -1.35 9.84
CA ALA A 82 -13.02 -0.67 10.54
C ALA A 82 -14.42 -1.10 10.05
N GLY A 83 -14.53 -1.84 8.95
CA GLY A 83 -15.80 -2.20 8.32
C GLY A 83 -16.55 -3.37 8.96
N ASP A 84 -15.85 -4.38 9.49
CA ASP A 84 -16.49 -5.63 9.94
C ASP A 84 -16.73 -5.71 11.46
N GLU A 85 -16.09 -4.83 12.25
CA GLU A 85 -16.15 -4.90 13.72
C GLU A 85 -16.95 -3.74 14.37
N LEU A 86 -17.20 -2.64 13.65
CA LEU A 86 -17.89 -1.47 14.23
C LEU A 86 -19.41 -1.64 14.35
N TYR A 87 -19.99 -2.59 13.63
CA TYR A 87 -21.38 -3.01 13.83
C TYR A 87 -21.42 -4.54 13.84
N PRO A 88 -21.34 -5.21 15.02
CA PRO A 88 -21.80 -6.57 15.09
C PRO A 88 -23.25 -6.56 14.59
N ALA A 89 -23.50 -7.22 13.46
CA ALA A 89 -24.84 -7.40 12.94
C ALA A 89 -25.65 -8.09 14.05
N ASN A 90 -26.44 -7.29 14.77
CA ASN A 90 -27.44 -7.83 15.67
C ASN A 90 -28.37 -8.68 14.79
N LYS A 91 -28.42 -9.96 15.16
CA LYS A 91 -29.15 -11.06 14.52
C LYS A 91 -30.56 -10.69 14.06
#